data_AF-A0A7K9JR07-F1
#
_entry.id   AF-A0A7K9JR07-F1
#
_cell.length_a   1.000
_cell.length_b   1.000
_cell.length_c   1.000
_cell.angle_alpha   90.00
_cell.angle_beta   90.00
_cell.angle_gamma   90.00
#
_symmetry.space_group_name_H-M   'P 1'
#
loop_
_entity.id
_entity.type
_entity.pdbx_description
1 polymer ?
#
loop_
_entity_poly.entity_id
_entity_poly.type
_entity_poly.pdbx_seq_one_letter_code
_entity_poly.pdbx_strand_id
1 'polypeptide(L)'
;ETLKRIVSTLMHKNGEIHHFIEMLNHTIANVQENSSNAMSELDEEFDGLYSVLHEMKGSMSNAIQQEEARKIQALQDQVSQCSRALESSEELLELAVQSLDIKNPKELVE
;
A
#
# COMPACT_ATOMS: atom_id res chain seq x y z
N GLU A 1 11.50 81.36 1.54
CA GLU A 1 12.10 80.28 2.36
C GLU A 1 11.15 79.13 2.68
N THR A 2 10.01 79.38 3.34
CA THR A 2 9.06 78.31 3.76
C THR A 2 8.59 77.38 2.64
N LEU A 3 8.26 77.91 1.45
CA LEU A 3 7.80 77.10 0.32
C LEU A 3 8.88 76.14 -0.19
N LYS A 4 10.14 76.58 -0.26
CA LYS A 4 11.26 75.72 -0.69
C LYS A 4 11.47 74.54 0.26
N ARG A 5 11.33 74.78 1.57
CA ARG A 5 11.39 73.73 2.60
C ARG A 5 10.26 72.70 2.42
N ILE A 6 9.03 73.16 2.20
CA ILE A 6 7.88 72.28 1.96
C ILE A 6 8.11 71.42 0.71
N VAL A 7 8.54 72.02 -0.40
CA VAL A 7 8.85 71.29 -1.63
C VAL A 7 9.93 70.23 -1.41
N SER A 8 11.02 70.58 -0.70
CA SER A 8 12.08 69.62 -0.38
C SER A 8 11.58 68.45 0.47
N THR A 9 10.73 68.69 1.47
CA THR A 9 10.15 67.63 2.29
C THR A 9 9.24 66.71 1.46
N LEU A 10 8.42 67.28 0.56
CA LEU A 10 7.57 66.49 -0.31
C LEU A 10 8.38 65.63 -1.30
N MET A 11 9.45 66.19 -1.88
CA MET A 11 10.35 65.43 -2.75
C MET A 11 11.00 64.27 -2.00
N HIS A 12 11.48 64.50 -0.78
CA HIS A 12 12.07 63.45 0.06
C HIS A 12 11.05 62.35 0.37
N LYS A 13 9.86 62.73 0.87
CA LYS A 13 8.77 61.78 1.16
C LYS A 13 8.32 61.00 -0.06
N ASN A 14 8.28 61.63 -1.24
CA ASN A 14 7.96 60.94 -2.48
C ASN A 14 9.00 59.88 -2.81
N GLY A 15 10.30 60.18 -2.60
CA GLY A 15 11.37 59.19 -2.73
C GLY A 15 11.24 58.02 -1.75
N GLU A 16 10.93 58.31 -0.48
CA GLU A 16 10.67 57.27 0.54
C GLU A 16 9.51 56.35 0.15
N ILE A 17 8.42 56.91 -0.38
CA ILE A 17 7.26 56.14 -0.84
C ILE A 17 7.64 55.24 -2.04
N HIS A 18 8.42 55.76 -3.00
CA HIS A 18 8.90 54.94 -4.12
C HIS A 18 9.75 53.76 -3.63
N HIS A 19 10.70 54.01 -2.74
CA HIS A 19 11.53 52.95 -2.17
C HIS A 19 10.68 51.92 -1.40
N PHE A 20 9.68 52.37 -0.64
CA PHE A 20 8.78 51.48 0.07
C PHE A 20 7.96 50.59 -0.89
N ILE A 21 7.51 51.13 -2.02
CA ILE A 21 6.82 50.36 -3.06
C ILE A 21 7.74 49.28 -3.64
N GLU A 22 9.01 49.61 -3.93
CA GLU A 22 9.99 48.61 -4.40
C GLU A 22 10.21 47.49 -3.39
N MET A 23 10.35 47.84 -2.11
CA MET A 23 10.47 46.87 -1.02
C MET A 23 9.24 45.97 -0.90
N LEU A 24 8.02 46.52 -1.05
CA LEU A 24 6.79 45.72 -1.07
C LEU A 24 6.74 44.77 -2.25
N ASN A 25 7.09 45.23 -3.46
CA ASN A 25 7.13 44.37 -4.66
C ASN A 25 8.13 43.22 -4.50
N HIS A 26 9.30 43.49 -3.95
CA HIS A 26 10.28 42.44 -3.66
C HIS A 26 9.76 41.44 -2.61
N THR A 27 9.10 41.94 -1.57
CA THR A 27 8.51 41.09 -0.53
C THR A 27 7.41 40.19 -1.10
N ILE A 28 6.56 40.72 -1.98
CA ILE A 28 5.52 39.94 -2.69
C ILE A 28 6.16 38.82 -3.51
N ALA A 29 7.20 39.13 -4.29
CA ALA A 29 7.91 38.12 -5.09
C ALA A 29 8.49 37.00 -4.22
N ASN A 30 9.14 37.35 -3.11
CA ASN A 30 9.72 36.36 -2.19
C ASN A 30 8.64 35.46 -1.55
N VAL A 31 7.48 36.03 -1.20
CA VAL A 31 6.36 35.25 -0.65
C VAL A 31 5.81 34.29 -1.70
N GLN A 32 5.70 34.72 -2.95
CA GLN A 32 5.25 33.87 -4.06
C GLN A 32 6.22 32.71 -4.32
N GLU A 33 7.52 32.99 -4.38
CA GLU A 33 8.56 31.97 -4.56
C GLU A 33 8.56 30.96 -3.41
N ASN A 34 8.57 31.43 -2.17
CA ASN A 34 8.54 30.55 -1.00
C ASN A 34 7.29 29.66 -0.99
N SER A 35 6.12 30.24 -1.28
CA SER A 35 4.87 29.47 -1.36
C SER A 35 4.93 28.40 -2.46
N SER A 36 5.49 28.72 -3.62
CA SER A 36 5.69 27.77 -4.72
C SER A 36 6.65 26.64 -4.32
N ASN A 37 7.75 26.96 -3.64
CA ASN A 37 8.72 25.96 -3.19
C ASN A 37 8.10 25.03 -2.14
N ALA A 38 7.40 25.58 -1.15
CA ALA A 38 6.72 24.78 -0.13
C ALA A 38 5.64 23.85 -0.73
N MET A 39 4.94 24.29 -1.79
CA MET A 39 4.02 23.42 -2.52
C MET A 39 4.74 22.29 -3.26
N SER A 40 5.86 22.59 -3.94
CA SER A 40 6.66 21.58 -4.64
C SER A 40 7.23 20.53 -3.67
N GLU A 41 7.78 20.96 -2.54
CA GLU A 41 8.28 20.06 -1.49
C GLU A 41 7.17 19.16 -0.96
N LEU A 42 5.97 19.70 -0.75
CA LEU A 42 4.82 18.93 -0.31
C LEU A 42 4.40 17.87 -1.34
N ASP A 43 4.36 18.23 -2.63
CA ASP A 43 4.03 17.30 -3.71
C ASP A 43 5.06 16.15 -3.80
N GLU A 44 6.36 16.45 -3.67
CA GLU A 44 7.43 15.44 -3.65
C GLU A 44 7.29 14.47 -2.47
N GLU A 45 6.95 14.96 -1.28
CA GLU A 45 6.69 14.11 -0.11
C GLU A 45 5.47 13.21 -0.30
N PHE A 46 4.40 13.72 -0.93
CA PHE A 46 3.23 12.91 -1.27
C PHE A 46 3.54 11.81 -2.28
N ASP A 47 4.33 12.11 -3.31
CA ASP A 47 4.79 11.12 -4.29
C ASP A 47 5.67 10.04 -3.64
N GLY A 48 6.52 10.44 -2.69
CA GLY A 48 7.30 9.52 -1.87
C GLY A 48 6.42 8.58 -1.04
N LEU A 49 5.43 9.14 -0.33
CA LEU A 49 4.48 8.35 0.47
C LEU A 49 3.66 7.39 -0.41
N TYR A 50 3.20 7.85 -1.58
CA TYR A 50 2.45 7.02 -2.52
C TYR A 50 3.28 5.82 -2.98
N SER A 51 4.56 6.03 -3.30
CA SER A 51 5.48 4.98 -3.71
C SER A 51 5.65 3.91 -2.64
N VAL A 52 5.85 4.31 -1.38
CA VAL A 52 5.95 3.39 -0.23
C VAL A 52 4.65 2.60 -0.04
N LEU A 53 3.50 3.26 -0.11
CA LEU A 53 2.19 2.60 0.01
C LEU A 53 1.95 1.60 -1.13
N HIS A 54 2.35 1.95 -2.35
CA HIS A 54 2.23 1.09 -3.51
C HIS A 54 3.10 -0.17 -3.38
N GLU A 55 4.37 -0.01 -2.94
CA GLU A 55 5.27 -1.14 -2.69
C GLU A 55 4.73 -2.06 -1.60
N MET A 56 4.29 -1.50 -0.47
CA MET A 56 3.72 -2.26 0.65
C MET A 56 2.48 -3.05 0.22
N LYS A 57 1.58 -2.42 -0.55
CA LYS A 57 0.41 -3.10 -1.13
C LYS A 57 0.83 -4.27 -2.02
N GLY A 58 1.82 -4.07 -2.88
CA GLY A 58 2.34 -5.14 -3.75
C GLY A 58 2.91 -6.30 -2.95
N SER A 59 3.75 -6.02 -1.94
CA SER A 59 4.34 -7.01 -1.06
C SER A 59 3.29 -7.84 -0.30
N MET A 60 2.31 -7.17 0.31
CA MET A 60 1.23 -7.84 1.03
C MET A 60 0.37 -8.70 0.11
N SER A 61 0.04 -8.20 -1.09
CA SER A 61 -0.73 -8.95 -2.08
C SER A 61 0.02 -10.22 -2.51
N ASN A 62 1.32 -10.12 -2.76
CA ASN A 62 2.15 -11.26 -3.12
C ASN A 62 2.21 -12.29 -1.97
N ALA A 63 2.34 -11.84 -0.73
CA ALA A 63 2.33 -12.72 0.43
C ALA A 63 1.02 -13.49 0.58
N ILE A 64 -0.13 -12.82 0.36
CA ILE A 64 -1.45 -13.47 0.39
C ILE A 64 -1.54 -14.54 -0.70
N GLN A 65 -1.15 -14.22 -1.95
CA GLN A 65 -1.21 -15.16 -3.07
C GLN A 65 -0.31 -16.38 -2.86
N GLN A 66 0.90 -16.18 -2.31
CA GLN A 66 1.81 -17.28 -1.99
C GLN A 66 1.24 -18.18 -0.89
N GLU A 67 0.67 -17.60 0.16
CA GLU A 67 0.08 -18.36 1.26
C GLU A 67 -1.19 -19.11 0.82
N GLU A 68 -2.00 -18.51 -0.06
CA GLU A 68 -3.14 -19.18 -0.71
C GLU A 68 -2.67 -20.41 -1.51
N ALA A 69 -1.69 -20.22 -2.41
CA ALA A 69 -1.14 -21.31 -3.22
C ALA A 69 -0.56 -22.43 -2.34
N ARG A 70 0.17 -22.07 -1.28
CA ARG A 70 0.73 -23.03 -0.33
C ARG A 70 -0.36 -23.84 0.38
N LYS A 71 -1.43 -23.18 0.85
CA LYS A 71 -2.56 -23.86 1.51
C LYS A 71 -3.30 -24.80 0.57
N ILE A 72 -3.54 -24.37 -0.68
CA ILE A 72 -4.16 -25.21 -1.70
C ILE A 72 -3.30 -26.46 -1.96
N GLN A 73 -1.99 -26.29 -2.14
CA GLN A 73 -1.09 -27.42 -2.35
C GLN A 73 -1.11 -28.40 -1.17
N ALA A 74 -1.05 -27.89 0.06
CA ALA A 74 -1.11 -28.74 1.25
C ALA A 74 -2.42 -29.54 1.35
N LEU A 75 -3.56 -28.93 1.00
CA LEU A 75 -4.84 -29.62 0.96
C LEU A 75 -4.89 -30.68 -0.16
N GLN A 76 -4.34 -30.40 -1.34
CA GLN A 76 -4.24 -31.37 -2.42
C GLN A 76 -3.38 -32.58 -2.04
N ASP A 77 -2.26 -32.35 -1.35
CA ASP A 77 -1.40 -33.40 -0.85
C ASP A 77 -2.12 -34.29 0.17
N GLN A 78 -2.91 -33.68 1.08
CA GLN A 78 -3.74 -34.39 2.04
C GLN A 78 -4.84 -35.22 1.37
N VAL A 79 -5.53 -34.67 0.37
CA VAL A 79 -6.54 -35.40 -0.41
C VAL A 79 -5.90 -36.63 -1.07
N SER A 80 -4.75 -36.46 -1.71
CA SER A 80 -4.02 -37.57 -2.36
C SER A 80 -3.60 -38.66 -1.36
N GLN A 81 -3.17 -38.28 -0.15
CA GLN A 81 -2.84 -39.23 0.91
C GLN A 81 -4.08 -39.98 1.41
N CYS A 82 -5.19 -39.29 1.67
CA CYS A 82 -6.44 -39.90 2.09
C CYS A 82 -7.01 -40.84 1.02
N SER A 83 -6.95 -40.47 -0.25
CA SER A 83 -7.38 -41.34 -1.36
C SER A 83 -6.59 -42.65 -1.40
N ARG A 84 -5.25 -42.59 -1.26
CA ARG A 84 -4.41 -43.80 -1.20
C ARG A 84 -4.69 -44.66 0.03
N ALA A 85 -4.91 -44.03 1.18
CA ALA A 85 -5.24 -44.75 2.41
C ALA A 85 -6.61 -45.44 2.31
N LEU A 86 -7.58 -44.78 1.68
CA LEU A 86 -8.90 -45.35 1.41
C LEU A 86 -8.80 -46.55 0.48
N GLU A 87 -8.11 -46.41 -0.65
CA GLU A 87 -7.88 -47.51 -1.61
C GLU A 87 -7.25 -48.73 -0.92
N SER A 88 -6.19 -48.52 -0.13
CA SER A 88 -5.57 -49.61 0.64
C SER A 88 -6.52 -50.23 1.66
N SER A 89 -7.38 -49.45 2.30
CA SER A 89 -8.38 -49.98 3.24
C SER A 89 -9.48 -50.78 2.53
N GLU A 90 -9.89 -50.35 1.33
CA GLU A 90 -10.85 -51.07 0.49
C GLU A 90 -10.28 -52.41 0.01
N GLU A 91 -9.01 -52.43 -0.42
CA GLU A 91 -8.30 -53.67 -0.78
C GLU A 91 -8.21 -54.64 0.40
N LEU A 92 -7.83 -54.15 1.60
CA LEU A 92 -7.78 -54.97 2.80
C LEU A 92 -9.15 -55.52 3.20
N LEU A 93 -10.21 -54.71 3.06
CA LEU A 93 -11.57 -55.15 3.32
C LEU A 93 -12.00 -56.25 2.34
N GLU A 94 -11.70 -56.10 1.05
CA GLU A 94 -11.97 -57.12 0.04
C GLU A 94 -11.24 -58.43 0.36
N LEU A 95 -9.95 -58.37 0.71
CA LEU A 95 -9.18 -59.55 1.11
C LEU A 95 -9.74 -60.22 2.36
N ALA A 96 -10.20 -59.46 3.35
CA ALA A 96 -10.83 -60.00 4.55
C ALA A 96 -12.14 -60.74 4.20
N VAL A 97 -12.98 -60.13 3.35
CA VAL A 97 -14.23 -60.75 2.87
C VAL A 97 -13.95 -62.03 2.09
N GLN A 98 -12.95 -62.03 1.20
CA GLN A 98 -12.55 -63.22 0.44
C GLN A 98 -11.97 -64.32 1.34
N SER A 99 -11.11 -63.95 2.30
CA SER A 99 -10.49 -64.91 3.24
C SER A 99 -11.50 -65.56 4.18
N LEU A 100 -12.57 -64.84 4.50
CA LEU A 100 -13.66 -65.38 5.32
C LEU A 100 -14.55 -66.38 4.58
N ASP A 101 -14.40 -66.57 3.24
CA ASP A 101 -15.21 -67.45 2.35
C ASP A 101 -16.58 -67.79 2.95
N ILE A 102 -17.33 -66.72 3.21
CA ILE A 102 -18.57 -66.81 3.96
C ILE A 102 -19.60 -67.44 3.04
N LYS A 103 -19.80 -68.75 3.21
CA LYS A 103 -20.97 -69.44 2.67
C LYS A 103 -22.30 -68.96 3.27
N ASN A 104 -22.30 -68.06 4.27
CA ASN A 104 -23.54 -67.42 4.76
C ASN A 104 -23.34 -66.05 5.48
N PRO A 105 -23.60 -64.89 4.84
CA PRO A 105 -23.26 -63.54 5.32
C PRO A 105 -24.07 -62.96 6.49
N LYS A 106 -24.67 -63.79 7.35
CA LYS A 106 -25.52 -63.34 8.46
C LYS A 106 -24.85 -63.26 9.83
N GLU A 107 -23.63 -63.76 9.98
CA GLU A 107 -22.95 -63.82 11.30
C GLU A 107 -22.03 -62.62 11.58
N LEU A 108 -21.86 -61.69 10.64
CA LEU A 108 -20.97 -60.52 10.82
C LEU A 108 -21.62 -59.30 11.49
N VAL A 109 -22.88 -59.38 11.93
CA VAL A 109 -23.65 -58.22 12.44
C VAL A 109 -24.15 -58.41 13.89
N GLU A 110 -23.58 -59.36 14.64
CA GLU A 110 -23.66 -59.38 16.12
C GLU A 110 -22.32 -58.94 16.73
#